data_AF-A0A6B3C696-F1
#
_entry.id   AF-A0A6B3C696-F1
#
_cell.length_a   1.000
_cell.length_b   1.000
_cell.length_c   1.000
_cell.angle_alpha   90.00
_cell.angle_beta   90.00
_cell.angle_gamma   90.00
#
_symmetry.space_group_name_H-M   'P 1'
#
loop_
_entity.id
_entity.type
_entity.pdbx_description
1 polymer ?
#
loop_
_entity_poly.entity_id
_entity_poly.type
_entity_poly.pdbx_seq_one_letter_code
_entity_poly.pdbx_strand_id
1 'polypeptide(L)'
;MTGRYPIVRHRELRPRWRLSAWRERRHPLIAGPGQVLVHVVDGAYTTETADPARCTALTLVDVRPDRRVSARWEVTASGSDWDFPVTVTFRCTVVDPIAIVRSRWDVQFVLAQDHRPWSLMRTHPVGDEDGLRLALTALLQARPAHQDIDGVRVELAEVSVGPARFVVVDEA
;
A
#
# COMPACT_ATOMS: atom_id res chain seq x y z
N MET A 1 2.56 -15.39 -5.52
CA MET A 1 3.09 -14.20 -4.82
C MET A 1 2.40 -12.99 -5.39
N THR A 2 1.39 -12.50 -4.68
CA THR A 2 0.75 -11.19 -4.94
C THR A 2 1.83 -10.12 -4.79
N GLY A 3 2.05 -9.32 -5.83
CA GLY A 3 3.01 -8.22 -5.79
C GLY A 3 2.58 -7.19 -4.75
N ARG A 4 3.53 -6.63 -4.01
CA ARG A 4 3.31 -5.53 -3.07
C ARG A 4 2.96 -4.30 -3.89
N TYR A 5 1.76 -3.74 -3.75
CA TYR A 5 1.46 -2.49 -4.47
C TYR A 5 2.38 -1.37 -3.95
N PRO A 6 3.04 -0.59 -4.83
CA PRO A 6 2.89 -0.54 -6.29
C PRO A 6 3.98 -1.30 -7.08
N ILE A 7 4.88 -2.04 -6.41
CA ILE A 7 5.90 -2.87 -7.06
C ILE A 7 5.27 -4.16 -7.61
N VAL A 8 5.06 -4.18 -8.93
CA VAL A 8 4.52 -5.33 -9.65
C VAL A 8 5.53 -6.47 -9.69
N ARG A 9 6.80 -6.13 -9.96
CA ARG A 9 7.86 -7.12 -10.10
C ARG A 9 9.22 -6.51 -9.82
N HIS A 10 10.07 -7.25 -9.12
CA HIS A 10 11.45 -6.88 -8.89
C HIS A 10 12.38 -8.00 -9.35
N ARG A 11 13.54 -7.65 -9.92
CA ARG A 11 14.54 -8.61 -10.37
C ARG A 11 15.94 -8.07 -10.10
N GLU A 12 16.66 -8.73 -9.20
CA GLU A 12 18.07 -8.46 -8.95
C GLU A 12 18.93 -9.09 -10.05
N LEU A 13 19.83 -8.33 -10.65
CA LEU A 13 20.70 -8.75 -11.75
C LEU A 13 22.15 -9.00 -11.33
N ARG A 14 22.53 -8.68 -10.08
CA ARG A 14 23.85 -9.00 -9.52
C ARG A 14 23.80 -10.06 -8.43
N PRO A 15 24.83 -10.94 -8.34
CA PRO A 15 25.94 -11.08 -9.31
C PRO A 15 25.46 -11.58 -10.69
N ARG A 16 26.25 -11.30 -11.74
CA ARG A 16 25.87 -11.49 -13.17
C ARG A 16 25.51 -12.94 -13.55
N TRP A 17 25.89 -13.92 -12.72
CA TRP A 17 25.62 -15.35 -12.93
C TRP A 17 24.34 -15.81 -12.26
N ARG A 18 23.61 -14.92 -11.56
CA ARG A 18 22.31 -15.27 -11.00
C ARG A 18 21.34 -15.67 -12.11
N LEU A 19 20.50 -16.66 -11.80
CA LEU A 19 19.42 -17.11 -12.68
C LEU A 19 18.51 -15.95 -13.11
N SER A 20 18.29 -14.96 -12.25
CA SER A 20 17.55 -13.74 -12.56
C SER A 20 18.20 -12.89 -13.65
N ALA A 21 19.53 -12.75 -13.64
CA ALA A 21 20.27 -12.05 -14.69
C ALA A 21 20.21 -12.79 -16.03
N TRP A 22 20.31 -14.12 -16.00
CA TRP A 22 20.11 -14.94 -17.21
C TRP A 22 18.67 -14.87 -17.74
N ARG A 23 17.67 -14.90 -16.85
CA ARG A 23 16.26 -14.73 -17.20
C ARG A 23 15.99 -13.36 -17.78
N GLU A 24 16.66 -12.30 -17.31
CA GLU A 24 16.53 -10.96 -17.92
C GLU A 24 17.03 -10.94 -19.36
N ARG A 25 18.15 -11.60 -19.65
CA ARG A 25 18.68 -11.66 -21.01
C ARG A 25 17.76 -12.41 -21.98
N ARG A 26 17.08 -13.47 -21.52
CA ARG A 26 16.17 -14.27 -22.36
C ARG A 26 14.74 -13.74 -22.39
N HIS A 27 14.28 -13.17 -21.27
CA HIS A 27 12.91 -12.71 -21.05
C HIS A 27 12.97 -11.41 -20.24
N PRO A 28 13.30 -10.29 -20.90
CA PRO A 28 13.46 -9.01 -20.25
C PRO A 28 12.16 -8.55 -19.60
N LEU A 29 12.27 -7.79 -18.51
CA LEU A 29 11.13 -7.08 -17.96
C LEU A 29 10.76 -5.94 -18.90
N ILE A 30 9.53 -5.98 -19.40
CA ILE A 30 8.98 -4.94 -20.27
C ILE A 30 7.85 -4.27 -19.50
N ALA A 31 7.86 -2.95 -19.49
CA ALA A 31 6.78 -2.17 -18.91
C ALA A 31 5.53 -2.25 -19.79
N GLY A 32 4.41 -2.68 -19.21
CA GLY A 32 3.11 -2.64 -19.87
C GLY A 32 2.41 -1.29 -19.71
N PRO A 33 1.17 -1.16 -20.22
CA PRO A 33 0.36 0.05 -20.06
C PRO A 33 0.13 0.42 -18.58
N GLY A 34 0.48 1.66 -18.24
CA GLY A 34 0.40 2.20 -16.88
C GLY A 34 1.46 1.63 -15.95
N GLN A 35 2.60 1.17 -16.47
CA GLN A 35 3.74 0.72 -15.69
C GLN A 35 5.00 1.45 -16.11
N VAL A 36 5.94 1.60 -15.18
CA VAL A 36 7.26 2.17 -15.43
C VAL A 36 8.33 1.20 -14.95
N LEU A 37 9.39 1.07 -15.74
CA LEU A 37 10.57 0.30 -15.36
C LEU A 37 11.59 1.23 -14.71
N VAL A 38 11.96 0.94 -13.47
CA VAL A 38 13.02 1.62 -12.74
C VAL A 38 14.26 0.74 -12.76
N HIS A 39 15.35 1.29 -13.28
CA HIS A 39 16.67 0.69 -13.35
C HIS A 39 17.48 1.12 -12.13
N VAL A 40 18.18 0.16 -11.52
CA VAL A 40 19.20 0.46 -10.52
C VAL A 40 20.56 0.26 -11.18
N VAL A 41 21.37 1.31 -11.28
CA VAL A 41 22.68 1.30 -11.93
C VAL A 41 23.71 1.83 -10.95
N ASP A 42 24.63 0.98 -10.51
CA ASP A 42 25.71 1.33 -9.58
C ASP A 42 25.24 2.14 -8.35
N GLY A 43 24.01 1.85 -7.86
CA GLY A 43 23.40 2.50 -6.69
C GLY A 43 22.50 3.70 -7.01
N ALA A 44 22.52 4.21 -8.24
CA ALA A 44 21.58 5.22 -8.73
C ALA A 44 20.29 4.58 -9.27
N TYR A 45 19.19 5.33 -9.23
CA TYR A 45 17.88 4.89 -9.70
C TYR A 45 17.45 5.78 -10.86
N THR A 46 16.97 5.19 -11.95
CA THR A 46 16.49 5.94 -13.11
C THR A 46 15.34 5.24 -13.82
N THR A 47 14.41 6.00 -14.37
CA THR A 47 13.35 5.51 -15.26
C THR A 47 13.76 5.52 -16.73
N GLU A 48 14.89 6.14 -17.05
CA GLU A 48 15.43 6.20 -18.41
C GLU A 48 15.99 4.84 -18.84
N THR A 49 16.21 4.69 -20.15
CA THR A 49 16.86 3.50 -20.70
C THR A 49 18.30 3.42 -20.18
N ALA A 50 18.61 2.36 -19.44
CA ALA A 50 19.95 2.09 -18.94
C ALA A 50 20.59 0.90 -19.66
N ASP A 51 21.92 0.91 -19.78
CA ASP A 51 22.67 -0.25 -20.28
C ASP A 51 22.43 -1.47 -19.36
N PRO A 52 21.81 -2.55 -19.87
CA PRO A 52 21.52 -3.75 -19.08
C PRO A 52 22.78 -4.40 -18.47
N ALA A 53 23.96 -4.19 -19.07
CA ALA A 53 25.22 -4.74 -18.54
C ALA A 53 25.65 -4.07 -17.24
N ARG A 54 25.20 -2.83 -16.99
CA ARG A 54 25.53 -2.04 -15.80
C ARG A 54 24.45 -2.13 -14.72
N CYS A 55 23.22 -2.43 -15.10
CA CYS A 55 22.09 -2.59 -14.17
C CYS A 55 22.37 -3.65 -13.09
N THR A 56 22.12 -3.29 -11.84
CA THR A 56 22.20 -4.15 -10.66
C THR A 56 20.84 -4.75 -10.30
N ALA A 57 19.75 -4.05 -10.61
CA ALA A 57 18.39 -4.53 -10.46
C ALA A 57 17.43 -3.78 -11.39
N LEU A 58 16.26 -4.37 -11.62
CA LEU A 58 15.15 -3.79 -12.34
C LEU A 58 13.88 -3.94 -11.51
N THR A 59 13.09 -2.89 -11.45
CA THR A 59 11.81 -2.89 -10.73
C THR A 59 10.72 -2.33 -11.62
N LEU A 60 9.65 -3.08 -11.78
CA LEU A 60 8.45 -2.68 -12.49
C LEU A 60 7.45 -2.12 -11.48
N VAL A 61 7.04 -0.87 -11.68
CA VAL A 61 6.13 -0.14 -10.81
C VAL A 61 4.82 0.13 -11.55
N ASP A 62 3.68 -0.12 -10.90
CA ASP A 62 2.34 0.27 -11.38
C ASP A 62 2.13 1.77 -11.10
N VAL A 63 2.00 2.56 -12.16
CA VAL A 63 1.80 4.02 -12.11
C VAL A 63 0.41 4.44 -12.56
N ARG A 64 -0.54 3.50 -12.63
CA ARG A 64 -1.93 3.85 -12.95
C ARG A 64 -2.48 4.81 -11.90
N PRO A 65 -3.18 5.87 -12.33
CA PRO A 65 -3.80 6.79 -11.40
C PRO A 65 -4.94 6.10 -10.65
N ASP A 66 -5.27 6.65 -9.48
CA ASP A 66 -6.46 6.32 -8.69
C ASP A 66 -6.63 4.83 -8.37
N ARG A 67 -5.52 4.12 -8.14
CA ARG A 67 -5.56 2.72 -7.73
C ARG A 67 -6.18 2.63 -6.34
N ARG A 68 -7.26 1.85 -6.23
CA ARG A 68 -7.96 1.65 -4.97
C ARG A 68 -7.23 0.63 -4.11
N VAL A 69 -6.86 1.02 -2.90
CA VAL A 69 -6.26 0.16 -1.88
C VAL A 69 -7.16 0.23 -0.64
N SER A 70 -7.51 -0.92 -0.08
CA SER A 70 -8.38 -0.97 1.09
C SER A 70 -7.62 -1.49 2.31
N ALA A 71 -7.76 -0.77 3.43
CA ALA A 71 -7.37 -1.23 4.75
C ALA A 71 -8.62 -1.73 5.50
N ARG A 72 -8.43 -2.75 6.33
CA ARG A 72 -9.51 -3.32 7.15
C ARG A 72 -9.09 -3.37 8.61
N TRP A 73 -10.00 -2.97 9.48
CA TRP A 73 -9.81 -2.97 10.92
C TRP A 73 -11.04 -3.49 11.63
N GLU A 74 -10.84 -3.84 12.88
CA GLU A 74 -11.90 -4.05 13.84
C GLU A 74 -11.79 -2.94 14.88
N VAL A 75 -12.91 -2.28 15.17
CA VAL A 75 -12.97 -1.19 16.15
C VAL A 75 -13.92 -1.60 17.26
N THR A 76 -13.41 -1.78 18.47
CA THR A 76 -14.22 -2.21 19.60
C THR A 76 -15.24 -1.16 19.99
N ALA A 77 -16.48 -1.59 20.18
CA ALA A 77 -17.58 -0.77 20.63
C ALA A 77 -17.41 -0.39 22.12
N SER A 78 -18.07 0.69 22.52
CA SER A 78 -18.06 1.14 23.90
C SER A 78 -18.86 0.20 24.80
N GLY A 79 -18.27 -0.18 25.93
CA GLY A 79 -18.96 -0.95 26.97
C GLY A 79 -19.36 -2.38 26.60
N SER A 80 -18.77 -2.97 25.55
CA SER A 80 -19.11 -4.32 25.09
C SER A 80 -17.93 -5.05 24.42
N ASP A 81 -18.08 -6.36 24.24
CA ASP A 81 -17.14 -7.22 23.49
C ASP A 81 -17.52 -7.35 22.00
N TRP A 82 -18.13 -6.30 21.46
CA TRP A 82 -18.52 -6.23 20.05
C TRP A 82 -17.53 -5.35 19.28
N ASP A 83 -17.20 -5.76 18.07
CA ASP A 83 -16.33 -5.01 17.17
C ASP A 83 -17.08 -4.58 15.91
N PHE A 84 -16.87 -3.33 15.51
CA PHE A 84 -17.27 -2.82 14.20
C PHE A 84 -16.25 -3.26 13.14
N PRO A 85 -16.65 -4.01 12.10
CA PRO A 85 -15.80 -4.24 10.94
C PRO A 85 -15.72 -2.94 10.13
N VAL A 86 -14.52 -2.38 10.03
CA VAL A 86 -14.24 -1.15 9.29
C VAL A 86 -13.44 -1.47 8.04
N THR A 87 -13.87 -0.94 6.90
CA THR A 87 -13.10 -0.93 5.66
C THR A 87 -12.89 0.52 5.21
N VAL A 88 -11.64 0.93 5.08
CA VAL A 88 -11.28 2.23 4.52
C VAL A 88 -10.63 2.03 3.17
N THR A 89 -11.13 2.72 2.16
CA THR A 89 -10.59 2.69 0.80
C THR A 89 -9.91 4.01 0.49
N PHE A 90 -8.69 3.88 0.00
CA PHE A 90 -7.84 4.98 -0.44
C PHE A 90 -7.65 4.92 -1.95
N ARG A 91 -7.58 6.09 -2.60
CA ARG A 91 -7.07 6.25 -3.96
C ARG A 91 -5.58 6.54 -3.87
N CYS A 92 -4.77 5.68 -4.47
CA CYS A 92 -3.32 5.81 -4.52
C CYS A 92 -2.90 6.14 -5.95
N THR A 93 -2.09 7.18 -6.11
CA THR A 93 -1.47 7.56 -7.37
C THR A 93 0.03 7.66 -7.17
N VAL A 94 0.80 6.89 -7.92
CA VAL A 94 2.26 7.00 -7.91
C VAL A 94 2.66 8.31 -8.58
N VAL A 95 3.34 9.17 -7.83
CA VAL A 95 3.87 10.46 -8.29
C VAL A 95 5.39 10.41 -8.53
N ASP A 96 6.10 9.54 -7.82
CA ASP A 96 7.54 9.30 -8.02
C ASP A 96 7.86 7.79 -7.91
N PRO A 97 8.02 7.08 -9.04
CA PRO A 97 8.36 5.66 -9.04
C PRO A 97 9.78 5.37 -8.52
N ILE A 98 10.71 6.32 -8.57
CA ILE A 98 12.07 6.14 -8.04
C ILE A 98 12.04 6.12 -6.52
N ALA A 99 11.30 7.06 -5.92
CA ALA A 99 11.15 7.13 -4.47
C ALA A 99 10.56 5.83 -3.89
N ILE A 100 9.54 5.26 -4.56
CA ILE A 100 8.96 3.96 -4.21
C ILE A 100 9.98 2.82 -4.22
N VAL A 101 10.83 2.75 -5.24
CA VAL A 101 11.81 1.66 -5.36
C VAL A 101 12.94 1.82 -4.35
N ARG A 102 13.28 3.07 -3.98
CA ARG A 102 14.23 3.36 -2.91
C ARG A 102 13.70 2.94 -1.54
N SER A 103 12.48 3.32 -1.21
CA SER A 103 11.85 3.05 0.08
C SER A 103 11.37 1.61 0.21
N ARG A 104 11.11 0.93 -0.91
CA ARG A 104 10.56 -0.44 -0.98
C ARG A 104 9.24 -0.59 -0.24
N TRP A 105 8.43 0.48 -0.20
CA TRP A 105 7.16 0.49 0.48
C TRP A 105 6.21 -0.59 -0.05
N ASP A 106 5.55 -1.27 0.88
CA ASP A 106 4.32 -2.01 0.63
C ASP A 106 3.16 -1.12 1.06
N VAL A 107 2.62 -0.35 0.12
CA VAL A 107 1.61 0.68 0.41
C VAL A 107 0.40 0.07 1.09
N GLN A 108 -0.02 -1.12 0.68
CA GLN A 108 -1.15 -1.80 1.29
C GLN A 108 -0.87 -2.11 2.77
N PHE A 109 0.34 -2.58 3.08
CA PHE A 109 0.74 -2.86 4.45
C PHE A 109 0.86 -1.59 5.28
N VAL A 110 1.50 -0.54 4.76
CA VAL A 110 1.67 0.73 5.47
C VAL A 110 0.30 1.34 5.79
N LEU A 111 -0.60 1.46 4.82
CA LEU A 111 -1.95 2.00 5.04
C LEU A 111 -2.76 1.16 6.03
N ALA A 112 -2.53 -0.16 6.09
CA ALA A 112 -3.20 -1.02 7.05
C ALA A 112 -2.70 -0.83 8.49
N GLN A 113 -1.43 -0.43 8.69
CA GLN A 113 -0.82 -0.26 10.01
C GLN A 113 -0.90 1.17 10.55
N ASP A 114 -0.56 2.17 9.72
CA ASP A 114 -0.42 3.56 10.15
C ASP A 114 -1.75 4.21 10.56
N HIS A 115 -2.87 3.68 10.07
CA HIS A 115 -4.18 4.31 10.19
C HIS A 115 -5.13 3.59 11.15
N ARG A 116 -4.62 2.72 12.04
CA ARG A 116 -5.48 2.12 13.06
C ARG A 116 -6.11 3.21 13.93
N PRO A 117 -7.45 3.27 14.03
CA PRO A 117 -8.15 4.35 14.72
C PRO A 117 -8.18 4.09 16.23
N TRP A 118 -7.00 3.96 16.86
CA TRP A 118 -6.88 3.66 18.30
C TRP A 118 -7.64 4.66 19.17
N SER A 119 -7.69 5.93 18.75
CA SER A 119 -8.43 6.98 19.45
C SER A 119 -9.95 6.80 19.41
N LEU A 120 -10.48 5.95 18.52
CA LEU A 120 -11.92 5.68 18.39
C LEU A 120 -12.32 4.34 19.02
N MET A 121 -11.34 3.56 19.50
CA MET A 121 -11.61 2.32 20.23
C MET A 121 -12.45 2.62 21.47
N ARG A 122 -13.50 1.83 21.68
CA ARG A 122 -14.42 1.91 22.81
C ARG A 122 -15.13 3.26 22.96
N THR A 123 -15.21 4.04 21.89
CA THR A 123 -15.85 5.37 21.90
C THR A 123 -17.32 5.33 21.48
N HIS A 124 -17.64 4.52 20.47
CA HIS A 124 -19.00 4.44 19.91
C HIS A 124 -19.75 3.20 20.42
N PRO A 125 -21.00 3.32 20.91
CA PRO A 125 -21.79 2.17 21.34
C PRO A 125 -22.29 1.32 20.16
N VAL A 126 -22.68 0.08 20.41
CA VAL A 126 -23.33 -0.79 19.40
C VAL A 126 -24.57 -0.08 18.82
N GLY A 127 -24.71 -0.10 17.49
CA GLY A 127 -25.79 0.59 16.76
C GLY A 127 -25.46 2.06 16.40
N ASP A 128 -24.26 2.54 16.69
CA ASP A 128 -23.75 3.86 16.26
C ASP A 128 -22.72 3.74 15.12
N GLU A 129 -23.04 2.96 14.10
CA GLU A 129 -22.17 2.78 12.91
C GLU A 129 -21.94 4.12 12.19
N ASP A 130 -22.97 4.97 12.13
CA ASP A 130 -22.90 6.27 11.47
C ASP A 130 -22.04 7.26 12.23
N GLY A 131 -22.12 7.30 13.57
CA GLY A 131 -21.23 8.10 14.41
C GLY A 131 -19.77 7.70 14.22
N LEU A 132 -19.48 6.38 14.23
CA LEU A 132 -18.13 5.89 13.98
C LEU A 132 -17.64 6.23 12.56
N ARG A 133 -18.51 6.08 11.55
CA ARG A 133 -18.19 6.42 10.15
C ARG A 133 -17.84 7.90 9.99
N LEU A 134 -18.60 8.80 10.61
CA LEU A 134 -18.34 10.24 10.58
C LEU A 134 -17.03 10.58 11.30
N ALA A 135 -16.79 10.00 12.49
CA ALA A 135 -15.56 10.22 13.25
C ALA A 135 -14.32 9.74 12.49
N LEU A 136 -14.38 8.55 11.87
CA LEU A 136 -13.31 8.02 11.01
C LEU A 136 -13.06 8.92 9.80
N THR A 137 -14.13 9.37 9.14
CA THR A 137 -14.00 10.26 7.99
C THR A 137 -13.32 11.57 8.39
N ALA A 138 -13.74 12.18 9.49
CA ALA A 138 -13.12 13.41 10.00
C ALA A 138 -11.64 13.21 10.37
N LEU A 139 -11.31 12.12 11.08
CA LEU A 139 -9.93 11.78 11.46
C LEU A 139 -9.02 11.65 10.23
N LEU A 140 -9.51 10.99 9.18
CA LEU A 140 -8.74 10.69 7.97
C LEU A 140 -8.70 11.86 6.98
N GLN A 141 -9.74 12.71 6.93
CA GLN A 141 -9.78 13.90 6.06
C GLN A 141 -9.02 15.09 6.63
N ALA A 142 -9.01 15.27 7.96
CA ALA A 142 -8.35 16.41 8.61
C ALA A 142 -6.81 16.37 8.51
N ARG A 143 -6.25 15.21 8.16
CA ARG A 143 -4.82 15.07 7.92
C ARG A 143 -4.53 15.45 6.46
N PRO A 144 -3.65 16.44 6.20
CA PRO A 144 -3.24 16.73 4.83
C PRO A 144 -2.74 15.43 4.22
N ALA A 145 -3.21 15.14 3.01
CA ALA A 145 -3.02 13.87 2.32
C ALA A 145 -1.57 13.34 2.46
N HIS A 146 -1.38 12.51 3.50
CA HIS A 146 -0.37 11.49 3.72
C HIS A 146 1.08 11.98 3.81
N GLN A 147 1.50 12.27 5.05
CA GLN A 147 2.89 11.99 5.45
C GLN A 147 3.17 10.48 5.32
N ASP A 148 4.37 10.17 4.83
CA ASP A 148 5.16 8.93 4.99
C ASP A 148 5.04 7.78 3.97
N ILE A 149 4.41 7.97 2.81
CA ILE A 149 4.65 7.07 1.66
C ILE A 149 5.33 7.81 0.51
N ASP A 150 6.66 7.82 0.57
CA ASP A 150 7.52 8.38 -0.47
C ASP A 150 7.10 7.93 -1.88
N GLY A 151 6.78 8.92 -2.73
CA GLY A 151 6.45 8.74 -4.13
C GLY A 151 5.00 8.32 -4.42
N VAL A 152 4.12 8.29 -3.42
CA VAL A 152 2.69 7.98 -3.61
C VAL A 152 1.83 9.09 -3.02
N ARG A 153 0.98 9.69 -3.86
CA ARG A 153 -0.14 10.51 -3.38
C ARG A 153 -1.28 9.58 -2.99
N VAL A 154 -1.75 9.70 -1.76
CA VAL A 154 -2.86 8.91 -1.26
C VAL A 154 -4.00 9.85 -0.86
N GLU A 155 -5.22 9.47 -1.17
CA GLU A 155 -6.43 10.25 -0.92
C GLU A 155 -7.49 9.33 -0.33
N LEU A 156 -8.21 9.80 0.71
CA LEU A 156 -9.36 9.06 1.23
C LEU A 156 -10.46 9.02 0.17
N ALA A 157 -10.95 7.83 -0.16
CA ALA A 157 -12.04 7.66 -1.11
C ALA A 157 -13.35 7.24 -0.43
N GLU A 158 -13.28 6.33 0.54
CA GLU A 158 -14.47 5.78 1.19
C GLU A 158 -14.15 5.25 2.59
N VAL A 159 -15.11 5.40 3.50
CA VAL A 159 -15.13 4.74 4.81
C VAL A 159 -16.42 3.95 4.92
N SER A 160 -16.29 2.64 5.09
CA SER A 160 -17.40 1.71 5.30
C SER A 160 -17.28 1.11 6.70
N VAL A 161 -18.38 1.20 7.46
CA VAL A 161 -18.52 0.62 8.79
C VAL A 161 -19.68 -0.36 8.72
N GLY A 162 -19.40 -1.64 8.93
CA GLY A 162 -20.44 -2.66 9.02
C GLY A 162 -21.05 -2.73 10.41
N PRO A 163 -22.16 -3.47 10.57
CA PRO A 163 -22.80 -3.67 11.87
C PRO A 163 -21.82 -4.33 12.84
N ALA A 164 -21.88 -3.92 14.11
CA ALA A 164 -21.05 -4.53 15.14
C ALA A 164 -21.30 -6.05 15.20
N ARG A 165 -20.24 -6.82 15.42
CA ARG A 165 -20.29 -8.27 15.59
C ARG A 165 -19.62 -8.69 16.90
N PHE A 166 -20.20 -9.68 17.56
CA PHE A 166 -19.61 -10.24 18.78
C PHE A 166 -18.29 -10.95 18.46
N VAL A 167 -17.24 -10.64 19.22
CA VAL A 167 -15.94 -11.30 19.09
C VAL A 167 -15.94 -12.52 20.01
N VAL A 168 -16.02 -13.71 19.42
CA VAL A 168 -15.70 -14.92 20.18
C VAL A 168 -14.18 -14.99 20.26
N VAL A 169 -13.62 -14.65 21.43
CA VAL A 169 -12.22 -14.93 21.72
C VAL A 169 -12.10 -16.44 21.88
N ASP A 170 -11.55 -17.14 20.89
CA ASP A 170 -11.08 -18.51 21.08
C ASP A 170 -9.92 -18.45 22.08
N GLU A 171 -10.18 -18.82 23.33
CA GLU A 171 -9.14 -19.11 24.32
C GLU A 171 -8.36 -20.35 23.83
N ALA A 172 -7.13 -20.13 23.40
CA ALA A 172 -6.15 -21.18 23.08
C ALA A 172 -5.20 -21.42 24.25
#